data_AF-A0AAD9IK56-F1
#
_entry.id   AF-A0AAD9IK56-F1
#
_cell.length_a   1.000
_cell.length_b   1.000
_cell.length_c   1.000
_cell.angle_alpha   90.00
_cell.angle_beta   90.00
_cell.angle_gamma   90.00
#
_symmetry.space_group_name_H-M   'P 1'
#
loop_
_entity.id
_entity.type
_entity.pdbx_description
1 polymer ?
#
loop_
_entity_poly.entity_id
_entity_poly.type
_entity_poly.pdbx_seq_one_letter_code
_entity_poly.pdbx_strand_id
1 'polypeptide(L)'
;MIASQNEYLISRFDGTVIDAKPWTLGAQASPKNDAGEALQELKRQAGDRADVAAGHMINHPPGGTQPNVVLAPFDWRPAGLEDLRLLLPNIEFAPQASGPPADDLPVPGLALVALRTVADEELFLNYRLNPNLPSLPEWYVPVDADEDARRWS
;
A
#
# COMPACT_ATOMS: atom_id res chain seq x y z
N MET A 1 0.49 7.94 -13.12
CA MET A 1 1.93 7.94 -13.48
C MET A 1 2.67 7.60 -12.21
N ILE A 2 3.27 6.42 -12.09
CA ILE A 2 4.02 6.04 -10.88
C ILE A 2 5.41 6.70 -11.00
N ALA A 3 5.58 7.87 -10.40
CA ALA A 3 6.87 8.56 -10.33
C ALA A 3 7.58 8.22 -9.00
N SER A 4 8.89 8.48 -8.91
CA SER A 4 9.68 8.34 -7.66
C SER A 4 9.22 9.28 -6.52
N GLN A 5 8.20 10.11 -6.76
CA GLN A 5 7.57 11.03 -5.80
C GLN A 5 6.06 10.80 -5.69
N ASN A 6 5.57 9.59 -5.95
CA ASN A 6 4.13 9.35 -6.10
C ASN A 6 3.39 9.56 -4.76
N GLU A 7 2.59 10.63 -4.68
CA GLU A 7 1.74 10.96 -3.52
C GLU A 7 0.50 10.04 -3.42
N TYR A 8 0.19 9.25 -4.44
CA TYR A 8 -0.96 8.32 -4.43
C TYR A 8 -0.51 6.97 -4.97
N LEU A 9 -0.52 5.93 -4.12
CA LEU A 9 -0.01 4.62 -4.51
C LEU A 9 -1.00 3.93 -5.46
N ILE A 10 -2.26 3.84 -5.04
CA ILE A 10 -3.26 2.94 -5.63
C ILE A 10 -4.67 3.51 -5.43
N SER A 11 -5.51 3.45 -6.46
CA SER A 11 -6.96 3.63 -6.35
C SER A 11 -7.67 2.28 -6.38
N ARG A 12 -8.65 2.12 -5.49
CA ARG A 12 -9.61 1.01 -5.50
C ARG A 12 -10.74 1.33 -6.48
N PHE A 13 -11.41 0.30 -6.98
CA PHE A 13 -12.56 0.43 -7.89
C PHE A 13 -13.75 1.16 -7.25
N ASP A 14 -13.82 1.16 -5.91
CA ASP A 14 -14.86 1.83 -5.13
C ASP A 14 -14.61 3.34 -4.92
N GLY A 15 -13.56 3.88 -5.55
CA GLY A 15 -13.21 5.30 -5.46
C GLY A 15 -12.34 5.66 -4.25
N THR A 16 -11.94 4.68 -3.43
CA THR A 16 -10.95 4.91 -2.36
C THR A 16 -9.55 5.09 -2.94
N VAL A 17 -8.86 6.15 -2.55
CA VAL A 17 -7.43 6.35 -2.86
C VAL A 17 -6.59 6.04 -1.63
N ILE A 18 -5.57 5.21 -1.81
CA ILE A 18 -4.56 4.96 -0.78
C ILE A 18 -3.38 5.91 -1.04
N ASP A 19 -3.22 6.87 -0.13
CA ASP A 19 -2.14 7.86 -0.14
C ASP A 19 -0.86 7.22 0.43
N ALA A 20 0.24 7.37 -0.30
CA ALA A 20 1.56 6.80 0.02
C ALA A 20 2.47 7.75 0.80
N LYS A 21 1.98 8.94 1.14
CA LYS A 21 2.81 9.94 1.81
C LYS A 21 3.36 9.39 3.14
N PRO A 22 4.53 9.89 3.57
CA PRO A 22 5.34 9.34 4.67
C PRO A 22 4.75 9.53 6.08
N TRP A 23 3.43 9.65 6.22
CA TRP A 23 2.77 9.56 7.52
C TRP A 23 2.80 8.13 8.01
N THR A 24 3.61 7.94 9.02
CA THR A 24 3.92 6.62 9.57
C THR A 24 2.86 6.05 10.43
N LEU A 25 1.92 6.87 10.87
CA LEU A 25 0.93 6.49 11.86
C LEU A 25 -0.46 7.04 11.50
N GLY A 26 -0.77 7.06 10.19
CA GLY A 26 -1.95 7.74 9.67
C GLY A 26 -1.96 9.24 10.00
N ALA A 27 -3.15 9.86 9.97
CA ALA A 27 -3.34 11.30 10.20
C ALA A 27 -2.85 11.83 11.56
N GLN A 28 -2.50 10.97 12.52
CA GLN A 28 -2.09 11.38 13.86
C GLN A 28 -0.58 11.55 14.03
N ALA A 29 0.25 11.11 13.07
CA ALA A 29 1.68 11.42 13.06
C ALA A 29 1.95 12.76 12.37
N SER A 30 2.89 13.53 12.92
CA SER A 30 3.49 14.63 12.16
C SER A 30 4.08 14.10 10.86
N PRO A 31 3.85 14.77 9.71
CA PRO A 31 4.46 14.37 8.45
C PRO A 31 5.98 14.33 8.61
N LYS A 32 6.57 13.15 8.41
CA LYS A 32 8.04 12.98 8.39
C LYS A 32 8.51 12.99 6.94
N ASN A 33 9.68 13.54 6.68
CA ASN A 33 10.20 13.65 5.31
C ASN A 33 10.94 12.39 4.84
N ASP A 34 11.20 11.43 5.73
CA ASP A 34 11.98 10.23 5.47
C ASP A 34 11.23 8.96 5.89
N ALA A 35 11.14 7.98 4.98
CA ALA A 35 10.43 6.71 5.16
C ALA A 35 11.15 5.72 6.11
N GLY A 36 12.46 5.90 6.35
CA GLY A 36 13.23 5.13 7.32
C GLY A 36 13.00 5.58 8.76
N GLU A 37 13.08 6.88 9.05
CA GLU A 37 12.75 7.46 10.37
C GLU A 37 11.32 7.16 10.81
N ALA A 38 10.49 7.11 9.78
CA ALA A 38 9.13 6.72 9.75
C ALA A 38 8.90 5.28 10.28
N LEU A 39 9.53 4.31 9.62
CA LEU A 39 9.46 2.90 9.98
C LEU A 39 10.07 2.62 11.37
N GLN A 40 11.15 3.32 11.73
CA GLN A 40 11.78 3.21 13.04
C GLN A 40 10.83 3.62 14.18
N GLU A 41 10.07 4.71 13.99
CA GLU A 41 9.09 5.17 14.97
C GLU A 41 7.89 4.22 15.08
N LEU A 42 7.42 3.70 13.94
CA LEU A 42 6.43 2.64 13.88
C LEU A 42 6.84 1.42 14.71
N LYS A 43 8.07 0.93 14.48
CA LYS A 43 8.64 -0.20 15.25
C LYS A 43 8.77 0.14 16.73
N ARG A 44 9.14 1.37 17.08
CA ARG A 44 9.25 1.84 18.47
C ARG A 44 7.87 1.85 19.18
N GLN A 45 6.83 2.30 18.49
CA GLN A 45 5.49 2.40 19.06
C GLN A 45 4.75 1.05 19.10
N ALA A 46 4.91 0.25 18.05
CA ALA A 46 4.26 -1.06 17.95
C ALA A 46 5.01 -2.16 18.75
N GLY A 47 6.26 -1.90 19.15
CA GLY A 47 7.11 -2.80 19.94
C GLY A 47 7.51 -4.08 19.19
N ASP A 48 8.07 -5.06 19.92
CA ASP A 48 8.52 -6.36 19.39
C ASP A 48 7.39 -7.24 18.82
N ARG A 49 6.13 -6.79 18.85
CA ARG A 49 4.97 -7.52 18.30
C ARG A 49 4.70 -7.21 16.83
N ALA A 50 5.47 -6.29 16.26
CA ALA A 50 5.18 -5.74 14.95
C ALA A 50 6.12 -6.32 13.90
N ASP A 51 5.76 -7.49 13.35
CA ASP A 51 6.24 -7.97 12.04
C ASP A 51 5.66 -7.08 10.91
N VAL A 52 5.74 -5.77 11.08
CA VAL A 52 5.11 -4.77 10.22
C VAL A 52 6.12 -4.29 9.19
N ALA A 53 5.75 -4.44 7.92
CA ALA A 53 6.45 -3.84 6.80
C ALA A 53 5.67 -2.61 6.32
N ALA A 54 6.39 -1.59 5.85
CA ALA A 54 5.78 -0.46 5.16
C ALA A 54 5.25 -0.93 3.79
N GLY A 55 4.03 -1.47 3.76
CA GLY A 55 3.44 -2.03 2.55
C GLY A 55 3.29 -1.03 1.40
N HIS A 56 3.29 0.28 1.70
CA HIS A 56 3.30 1.35 0.71
C HIS A 56 4.66 1.55 0.02
N MET A 57 5.72 0.88 0.47
CA MET A 57 7.05 0.90 -0.13
C MET A 57 7.34 -0.36 -0.96
N ILE A 58 6.33 -1.15 -1.32
CA ILE A 58 6.55 -2.38 -2.07
C ILE A 58 6.99 -2.07 -3.50
N ASN A 59 8.07 -2.72 -3.94
CA ASN A 59 8.68 -2.48 -5.25
C ASN A 59 8.07 -3.32 -6.37
N HIS A 60 8.26 -2.84 -7.60
CA HIS A 60 8.12 -3.66 -8.79
C HIS A 60 9.28 -4.67 -8.87
N PRO A 61 9.06 -5.91 -9.34
CA PRO A 61 10.16 -6.83 -9.59
C PRO A 61 11.16 -6.28 -10.63
N PRO A 62 12.47 -6.46 -10.42
CA PRO A 62 13.45 -6.24 -11.48
C PRO A 62 13.20 -7.17 -12.67
N GLY A 63 13.75 -6.81 -13.84
CA GLY A 63 13.66 -7.64 -15.04
C GLY A 63 14.10 -9.10 -14.80
N GLY A 64 13.26 -10.06 -15.19
CA GLY A 64 13.49 -11.48 -14.98
C GLY A 64 13.08 -12.02 -13.60
N THR A 65 12.57 -11.17 -12.71
CA THR A 65 12.06 -11.59 -11.39
C THR A 65 10.53 -11.66 -11.43
N GLN A 66 9.96 -12.70 -10.80
CA GLN A 66 8.51 -12.83 -10.67
C GLN A 66 7.99 -12.09 -9.44
N PRO A 67 6.79 -11.50 -9.50
CA PRO A 67 6.13 -11.01 -8.30
C PRO A 67 5.85 -12.17 -7.34
N ASN A 68 5.96 -11.91 -6.04
CA ASN A 68 5.66 -12.88 -4.99
C ASN A 68 4.46 -12.46 -4.13
N VAL A 69 3.87 -11.30 -4.39
CA VAL A 69 2.59 -10.88 -3.82
C VAL A 69 1.65 -10.33 -4.88
N VAL A 70 0.35 -10.34 -4.56
CA VAL A 70 -0.69 -9.64 -5.30
C VAL A 70 -1.43 -8.68 -4.38
N LEU A 71 -1.93 -7.60 -4.96
CA LEU A 71 -2.78 -6.65 -4.26
C LEU A 71 -4.23 -7.14 -4.23
N ALA A 72 -4.84 -7.14 -3.06
CA ALA A 72 -6.26 -7.39 -2.89
C ALA A 72 -6.95 -6.23 -2.14
N PRO A 73 -8.12 -5.76 -2.59
CA PRO A 73 -8.96 -4.88 -1.79
C PRO A 73 -9.38 -5.61 -0.53
N PHE A 74 -9.20 -4.97 0.62
CA PHE A 74 -9.54 -5.55 1.91
C PHE A 74 -10.10 -4.48 2.83
N ASP A 75 -11.19 -4.78 3.54
CA ASP A 75 -11.82 -3.83 4.45
C ASP A 75 -11.50 -4.22 5.88
N TRP A 76 -10.84 -3.32 6.60
CA TRP A 76 -10.41 -3.52 7.97
C TRP A 76 -11.57 -3.24 8.92
N ARG A 77 -11.73 -4.06 9.96
CA ARG A 77 -12.67 -3.77 11.05
C ARG A 77 -11.85 -3.37 12.29
N PRO A 78 -11.83 -2.08 12.66
CA PRO A 78 -10.91 -1.60 13.68
C PRO A 78 -11.30 -2.02 15.10
N ALA A 79 -12.55 -2.42 15.34
CA ALA A 79 -12.97 -3.00 16.62
C ALA A 79 -12.05 -4.16 17.06
N GLY A 80 -11.40 -4.02 18.22
CA GLY A 80 -10.45 -4.99 18.76
C GLY A 80 -9.03 -4.92 18.16
N LEU A 81 -8.77 -3.93 17.28
CA LEU A 81 -7.47 -3.65 16.67
C LEU A 81 -7.00 -2.23 17.03
N GLU A 82 -7.36 -1.72 18.21
CA GLU A 82 -7.07 -0.35 18.64
C GLU A 82 -5.57 -0.04 18.56
N ASP A 83 -4.72 -1.00 18.94
CA ASP A 83 -3.26 -0.91 18.86
C ASP A 83 -2.73 -0.89 17.41
N LEU A 84 -3.46 -1.49 16.47
CA LEU A 84 -3.09 -1.53 15.04
C LEU A 84 -3.70 -0.38 14.24
N ARG A 85 -4.59 0.43 14.84
CA ARG A 85 -5.20 1.59 14.16
C ARG A 85 -4.15 2.58 13.66
N LEU A 86 -3.02 2.67 14.37
CA LEU A 86 -1.84 3.45 13.99
C LEU A 86 -1.22 2.95 12.67
N LEU A 87 -1.37 1.67 12.32
CA LEU A 87 -0.84 1.08 11.10
C LEU A 87 -1.73 1.28 9.87
N LEU A 88 -2.97 1.73 10.07
CA LEU A 88 -3.93 1.99 9.00
C LEU A 88 -3.76 3.43 8.50
N PRO A 89 -3.17 3.66 7.31
CA PRO A 89 -2.80 5.00 6.83
C PRO A 89 -4.00 5.83 6.35
N ASN A 90 -5.22 5.28 6.46
CA ASN A 90 -6.44 5.95 6.04
C ASN A 90 -6.73 7.20 6.90
N ILE A 91 -6.97 8.31 6.22
CA ILE A 91 -7.37 9.59 6.81
C ILE A 91 -8.84 9.81 6.47
N GLU A 92 -9.67 10.10 7.47
CA GLU A 92 -11.02 10.60 7.24
C GLU A 92 -10.94 12.08 6.90
N PHE A 93 -11.28 12.43 5.66
CA PHE A 93 -11.24 13.82 5.18
C PHE A 93 -12.43 14.65 5.68
N ALA A 94 -13.53 14.01 6.07
CA ALA A 94 -14.68 14.64 6.70
C ALA A 94 -15.24 13.73 7.80
N PRO A 95 -15.57 14.27 8.99
CA PRO A 95 -16.27 13.48 10.00
C PRO A 95 -17.60 13.01 9.43
N GLN A 96 -17.85 11.70 9.51
CA GLN A 96 -19.12 11.10 9.11
C GLN A 96 -20.26 11.82 9.86
N ALA A 97 -21.10 12.54 9.14
CA ALA A 97 -22.26 13.20 9.72
C ALA A 97 -23.24 12.13 10.17
N SER A 98 -23.33 11.90 11.49
CA SER A 98 -24.30 11.02 12.15
C SER A 98 -24.40 9.62 11.53
N GLY A 99 -23.54 8.72 12.00
CA GLY A 99 -23.58 7.29 11.71
C GLY A 99 -23.28 6.46 12.96
N PRO A 100 -23.20 5.12 12.85
CA PRO A 100 -22.68 4.29 13.94
C PRO A 100 -21.29 4.77 14.37
N PRO A 101 -20.85 4.45 15.61
CA PRO A 101 -19.51 4.80 16.08
C PRO A 101 -18.45 4.43 15.03
N ALA A 102 -17.48 5.32 14.79
CA ALA A 102 -16.45 5.12 13.76
C ALA A 102 -15.70 3.78 13.91
N ASP A 103 -15.62 3.25 15.13
CA ASP A 103 -14.94 2.00 15.47
C ASP A 103 -15.63 0.74 14.91
N ASP A 104 -16.92 0.80 14.54
CA ASP A 104 -17.68 -0.33 13.99
C ASP A 104 -17.73 -0.36 12.45
N LEU A 105 -17.28 0.71 11.79
CA LEU A 105 -17.31 0.81 10.34
C LEU A 105 -16.10 0.14 9.68
N PRO A 106 -16.29 -0.60 8.57
CA PRO A 106 -15.16 -1.10 7.80
C PRO A 106 -14.35 0.07 7.24
N VAL A 107 -13.03 0.02 7.43
CA VAL A 107 -12.07 0.96 6.86
C VAL A 107 -11.52 0.35 5.56
N PRO A 108 -11.80 0.93 4.38
CA PRO A 108 -11.29 0.41 3.12
C PRO A 108 -9.77 0.48 3.08
N GLY A 109 -9.11 -0.65 2.81
CA GLY A 109 -7.65 -0.72 2.69
C GLY A 109 -7.20 -1.73 1.63
N LEU A 110 -5.92 -2.06 1.65
CA LEU A 110 -5.32 -3.02 0.73
C LEU A 110 -4.54 -4.06 1.52
N ALA A 111 -4.61 -5.30 1.06
CA ALA A 111 -3.78 -6.38 1.55
C ALA A 111 -2.80 -6.82 0.45
N LEU A 112 -1.55 -7.06 0.85
CA LEU A 112 -0.57 -7.75 0.02
C LEU A 112 -0.65 -9.24 0.36
N VAL A 113 -1.15 -10.02 -0.59
CA VAL A 113 -1.35 -11.46 -0.43
C VAL A 113 -0.18 -12.18 -1.09
N ALA A 114 0.54 -12.98 -0.31
CA ALA A 114 1.63 -13.78 -0.83
C ALA A 114 1.12 -14.84 -1.83
N LEU A 115 1.77 -14.94 -2.98
CA LEU A 115 1.47 -15.91 -4.04
C LEU A 115 2.12 -17.28 -3.80
N ARG A 116 3.07 -17.33 -2.87
CA ARG A 116 3.79 -18.50 -2.40
C ARG A 116 4.24 -18.28 -0.96
N THR A 117 4.77 -19.31 -0.32
CA THR A 117 5.50 -19.12 0.94
C THR A 117 6.67 -18.16 0.71
N VAL A 118 6.82 -17.19 1.62
CA VAL A 118 7.89 -16.20 1.63
C VAL A 118 8.64 -16.28 2.96
N ALA A 119 9.97 -16.08 2.93
CA ALA A 119 10.80 -16.04 4.13
C ALA A 119 12.08 -15.24 3.87
N ASP A 120 12.30 -14.19 4.68
CA ASP A 120 13.49 -13.32 4.63
C ASP A 120 13.90 -12.89 3.20
N GLU A 121 12.91 -12.37 2.47
CA GLU A 121 13.08 -11.96 1.08
C GLU A 121 12.30 -10.67 0.78
N GLU A 122 12.72 -9.96 -0.26
CA GLU A 122 12.01 -8.77 -0.72
C GLU A 122 10.66 -9.15 -1.35
N LEU A 123 9.61 -8.39 -1.00
CA LEU A 123 8.30 -8.55 -1.60
C LEU A 123 8.21 -7.71 -2.88
N PHE A 124 7.72 -8.33 -3.95
CA PHE A 124 7.56 -7.72 -5.27
C PHE A 124 6.11 -7.77 -5.71
N LEU A 125 5.59 -6.58 -6.03
CA LEU A 125 4.26 -6.38 -6.60
C LEU A 125 4.38 -6.04 -8.08
N ASN A 126 3.67 -6.77 -8.95
CA ASN A 126 3.57 -6.36 -10.35
C ASN A 126 2.71 -5.08 -10.45
N TYR A 127 3.32 -3.98 -10.87
CA TYR A 127 2.68 -2.66 -10.96
C TYR A 127 1.77 -2.53 -12.18
N ARG A 128 1.99 -3.36 -13.21
CA ARG A 128 1.19 -3.40 -14.45
C ARG A 128 0.92 -2.01 -15.04
N LEU A 129 1.99 -1.24 -15.26
CA LEU A 129 1.86 0.07 -15.88
C LEU A 129 1.16 -0.07 -17.24
N ASN A 130 0.34 0.93 -17.59
CA ASN A 130 -0.39 0.95 -18.84
C ASN A 130 0.60 0.89 -20.03
N PRO A 131 0.58 -0.18 -20.85
CA PRO A 131 1.51 -0.34 -21.97
C PRO A 131 1.26 0.67 -23.10
N ASN A 132 0.09 1.32 -23.11
CA ASN A 132 -0.25 2.36 -24.09
C ASN A 132 0.30 3.75 -23.72
N LEU A 133 1.07 3.87 -22.62
CA LEU A 133 1.76 5.12 -22.31
C LEU A 133 2.76 5.46 -23.41
N PRO A 134 2.93 6.74 -23.79
CA PRO A 134 3.87 7.15 -24.85
C PRO A 134 5.31 6.67 -24.61
N SER A 135 5.70 6.58 -23.35
CA SER A 135 6.92 5.92 -22.89
C SER A 135 6.70 5.35 -21.49
N LEU A 136 7.30 4.19 -21.24
CA LEU A 136 7.41 3.62 -19.90
C LEU A 136 8.69 4.15 -19.23
N PRO A 137 8.71 4.27 -17.88
CA PRO A 137 9.92 4.66 -17.17
C PRO A 137 11.08 3.68 -17.40
N GLU A 138 12.32 4.17 -17.48
CA GLU A 138 13.51 3.34 -17.76
C GLU A 138 13.75 2.22 -16.74
N TRP A 139 13.29 2.40 -15.50
CA TRP A 139 13.39 1.41 -14.43
C TRP A 139 12.33 0.31 -14.51
N TYR A 140 11.29 0.47 -15.31
CA TYR A 140 10.17 -0.46 -15.39
C TYR A 140 10.41 -1.52 -16.47
N VAL A 141 10.27 -2.79 -16.09
CA VAL A 141 10.36 -3.93 -17.01
C VAL A 141 9.05 -4.73 -16.91
N PRO A 142 8.24 -4.84 -17.97
CA PRO A 142 7.01 -5.62 -17.93
C PRO A 142 7.27 -7.08 -17.51
N VAL A 143 6.50 -7.58 -16.56
CA VAL A 143 6.57 -8.99 -16.12
C VAL A 143 6.01 -9.93 -17.18
N ASP A 144 4.89 -9.53 -17.80
CA ASP A 144 4.23 -10.26 -18.88
C ASP A 144 3.55 -9.25 -19.81
N ALA A 145 4.25 -8.90 -20.88
CA ALA A 145 3.80 -7.88 -21.83
C ALA A 145 2.51 -8.28 -22.56
N ASP A 146 2.30 -9.58 -22.82
CA ASP A 146 1.10 -10.08 -23.49
C ASP A 146 -0.12 -10.02 -22.57
N GLU A 147 0.03 -10.42 -21.30
CA GLU A 147 -1.01 -10.27 -20.28
C GLU A 147 -1.33 -8.78 -20.02
N ASP A 148 -0.31 -7.92 -19.93
CA ASP A 148 -0.53 -6.49 -19.76
C ASP A 148 -1.29 -5.91 -20.96
N ALA A 149 -0.90 -6.24 -22.20
CA ALA A 149 -1.62 -5.81 -23.40
C ALA A 149 -3.09 -6.28 -23.39
N ARG A 150 -3.36 -7.52 -22.99
CA ARG A 150 -4.73 -8.06 -22.91
C ARG A 150 -5.60 -7.41 -21.82
N ARG A 151 -5.00 -6.93 -20.73
CA ARG A 151 -5.75 -6.28 -19.64
C ARG A 151 -6.05 -4.81 -19.92
N TRP A 152 -5.24 -4.18 -20.76
CA TRP A 152 -5.36 -2.76 -21.11
C TRP A 152 -6.04 -2.51 -22.48
N SER A 153 -6.50 -3.57 -23.14
CA SER A 153 -7.36 -3.51 -24.34
C SER A 153 -8.83 -3.39 -23.98
#